data_AF-A0A2G2XMV4-F1
#
_entry.id   AF-A0A2G2XMV4-F1
#
_cell.length_a   1.000
_cell.length_b   1.000
_cell.length_c   1.000
_cell.angle_alpha   90.00
_cell.angle_beta   90.00
_cell.angle_gamma   90.00
#
_symmetry.space_group_name_H-M   'P 1'
#
loop_
_entity.id
_entity.type
_entity.pdbx_description
1 polymer ?
#
loop_
_entity_poly.entity_id
_entity_poly.type
_entity_poly.pdbx_seq_one_letter_code
_entity_poly.pdbx_strand_id
1 'polypeptide(L)'
;MGASIDIYQKLPKSTIDSLDKNLLVGLVSAGRTSEVQRTLDSLRVKATSSFELAYNTACSLIEREKYKDAEQLLLSAQRQVCPTPNKLLMIS
;
A
#
# COMPACT_ATOMS: atom_id res chain seq x y z
N MET A 1 -5.14 -5.03 -17.95
CA MET A 1 -4.66 -4.13 -16.88
C MET A 1 -4.18 -2.76 -17.37
N GLY A 2 -3.49 -2.62 -18.50
CA GLY A 2 -2.97 -1.31 -18.97
C GLY A 2 -4.04 -0.20 -19.09
N ALA A 3 -5.11 -0.46 -19.84
CA ALA A 3 -6.18 0.52 -20.05
C ALA A 3 -6.88 0.97 -18.75
N SER A 4 -6.99 0.10 -17.73
CA SER A 4 -7.59 0.47 -16.43
C SER A 4 -6.68 1.39 -15.61
N ILE A 5 -5.36 1.22 -15.72
CA ILE A 5 -4.38 2.10 -15.06
C ILE A 5 -4.49 3.53 -15.61
N ASP A 6 -4.59 3.68 -16.93
CA ASP A 6 -4.70 4.99 -17.58
C ASP A 6 -5.99 5.73 -17.20
N ILE A 7 -7.08 4.99 -16.96
CA ILE A 7 -8.33 5.55 -16.44
C ILE A 7 -8.14 6.00 -15.00
N TYR A 8 -7.59 5.15 -14.12
CA TYR A 8 -7.37 5.50 -12.71
C TYR A 8 -6.43 6.69 -12.52
N GLN A 9 -5.42 6.85 -13.38
CA GLN A 9 -4.51 8.01 -13.33
C GLN A 9 -5.20 9.34 -13.67
N LYS A 10 -6.29 9.31 -14.46
CA LYS A 10 -7.03 10.51 -14.88
C LYS A 10 -8.16 10.88 -13.93
N LEU A 11 -8.54 9.98 -13.01
CA LEU A 11 -9.66 10.22 -12.10
C LEU A 11 -9.23 11.06 -10.90
N PRO A 12 -10.08 12.01 -10.45
CA PRO A 12 -9.90 12.68 -9.17
C PRO A 12 -9.97 11.67 -8.02
N LYS A 13 -9.14 11.85 -7.01
CA LYS A 13 -9.15 11.01 -5.80
C LYS A 13 -10.49 11.01 -5.07
N SER A 14 -11.26 12.10 -5.17
CA SER A 14 -12.60 12.23 -4.57
C SER A 14 -13.69 11.44 -5.28
N THR A 15 -13.43 10.88 -6.47
CA THR A 15 -14.43 10.16 -7.27
C THR A 15 -14.60 8.71 -6.82
N ILE A 16 -13.57 8.10 -6.22
CA ILE A 16 -13.60 6.69 -5.80
C ILE A 16 -12.83 6.55 -4.47
N ASP A 17 -13.51 6.09 -3.41
CA ASP A 17 -12.96 5.92 -2.05
C ASP A 17 -11.78 4.91 -1.95
N SER A 18 -11.44 4.23 -3.04
CA SER A 18 -10.37 3.20 -3.12
C SER A 18 -9.48 3.34 -4.35
N LEU A 19 -9.42 4.53 -4.96
CA LEU A 19 -8.64 4.78 -6.18
C LEU A 19 -7.16 4.36 -6.03
N ASP A 20 -6.57 4.65 -4.88
CA ASP A 20 -5.19 4.33 -4.52
C ASP A 20 -4.91 2.82 -4.49
N LYS A 21 -5.79 2.04 -3.86
CA LYS A 21 -5.69 0.58 -3.81
C LYS A 21 -5.78 -0.03 -5.22
N ASN A 22 -6.78 0.38 -5.99
CA ASN A 22 -7.03 -0.16 -7.33
C ASN A 22 -5.91 0.17 -8.32
N LEU A 23 -5.37 1.39 -8.24
CA LEU A 23 -4.25 1.81 -9.07
C LEU A 23 -2.98 1.01 -8.74
N LEU A 24 -2.70 0.75 -7.46
CA LEU A 24 -1.56 -0.06 -7.05
C LEU A 24 -1.65 -1.52 -7.50
N VAL A 25 -2.82 -2.15 -7.31
CA VAL A 25 -3.06 -3.51 -7.83
C VAL A 25 -2.85 -3.53 -9.34
N GLY A 26 -3.38 -2.54 -10.06
CA GLY A 26 -3.18 -2.41 -11.50
C GLY A 26 -1.71 -2.35 -11.90
N LEU A 27 -0.91 -1.50 -11.22
CA LEU A 27 0.51 -1.36 -11.48
C LEU A 27 1.29 -2.65 -11.20
N VAL A 28 1.05 -3.29 -10.06
CA VAL A 28 1.71 -4.54 -9.68
C VAL A 28 1.34 -5.65 -10.68
N SER A 29 0.05 -5.86 -10.96
CA SER A 29 -0.39 -6.86 -11.95
C SER A 29 0.08 -6.59 -13.38
N ALA A 30 0.50 -5.35 -13.70
CA ALA A 30 1.10 -5.01 -14.99
C ALA A 30 2.63 -5.12 -15.00
N GLY A 31 3.26 -5.60 -13.91
CA GLY A 31 4.72 -5.65 -13.77
C GLY A 31 5.39 -4.28 -13.64
N ARG A 32 4.61 -3.20 -13.46
CA ARG A 32 5.09 -1.81 -13.35
C ARG A 32 5.46 -1.45 -11.91
N THR A 33 6.13 -2.37 -11.21
CA THR A 33 6.42 -2.26 -9.78
C THR A 33 7.38 -1.13 -9.42
N SER A 34 8.16 -0.63 -10.38
CA SER A 34 8.98 0.58 -10.22
C SER A 34 8.16 1.86 -10.03
N GLU A 35 6.89 1.87 -10.46
CA GLU A 35 6.03 3.07 -10.40
C GLU A 35 5.22 3.16 -9.11
N VAL A 36 5.09 2.05 -8.37
CA VAL A 36 4.30 1.94 -7.14
C VAL A 36 4.66 3.03 -6.11
N GLN A 37 5.95 3.24 -5.85
CA GLN A 37 6.39 4.27 -4.91
C GLN A 37 6.04 5.69 -5.40
N ARG A 38 6.31 5.99 -6.67
CA ARG A 38 6.02 7.31 -7.28
C ARG A 38 4.52 7.61 -7.23
N THR A 39 3.68 6.60 -7.46
CA THR A 39 2.23 6.72 -7.39
C THR A 39 1.74 7.00 -5.97
N LEU A 40 2.27 6.30 -4.96
CA LEU A 40 1.97 6.58 -3.56
C LEU A 40 2.32 8.03 -3.16
N ASP A 41 3.51 8.47 -3.58
CA ASP A 41 3.99 9.83 -3.30
C ASP A 41 3.09 10.89 -3.97
N SER A 42 2.70 10.66 -5.24
CA SER A 42 1.80 11.54 -5.99
C SER A 42 0.41 11.64 -5.36
N LEU A 43 -0.13 10.51 -4.86
CA LEU A 43 -1.42 10.45 -4.18
C LEU A 43 -1.34 10.93 -2.72
N ARG A 44 -0.14 11.22 -2.21
CA ARG A 44 0.16 11.57 -0.82
C ARG A 44 -0.39 10.54 0.17
N VAL A 45 -0.31 9.26 -0.18
CA VAL A 45 -0.78 8.13 0.65
C VAL A 45 0.44 7.38 1.16
N LYS A 46 0.44 7.01 2.45
CA LYS A 46 1.48 6.14 2.99
C LYS A 46 1.12 4.69 2.68
N ALA A 47 2.11 3.88 2.32
CA ALA A 47 1.91 2.44 2.14
C ALA A 47 1.28 1.78 3.37
N THR A 48 1.56 2.31 4.58
CA THR A 48 1.00 1.79 5.84
C THR A 48 -0.37 2.36 6.19
N SER A 49 -0.98 3.22 5.37
CA SER A 49 -2.28 3.84 5.68
C SER A 49 -3.43 2.84 5.73
N SER A 50 -3.29 1.67 5.10
CA SER A 50 -4.17 0.53 5.28
C SER A 50 -3.40 -0.76 5.06
N PHE A 51 -3.93 -1.87 5.57
CA PHE A 51 -3.31 -3.18 5.39
C PHE A 51 -3.25 -3.57 3.91
N GLU A 52 -4.29 -3.28 3.13
CA GLU A 52 -4.34 -3.60 1.71
C GLU A 52 -3.31 -2.81 0.89
N LEU A 53 -3.06 -1.55 1.23
CA LEU A 53 -1.99 -0.77 0.60
C LEU A 53 -0.60 -1.32 0.94
N ALA A 54 -0.39 -1.72 2.19
CA ALA A 54 0.87 -2.31 2.62
C ALA A 54 1.12 -3.64 1.92
N TYR A 55 0.09 -4.47 1.79
CA TYR A 55 0.13 -5.73 1.08
C TYR A 55 0.49 -5.55 -0.40
N ASN A 56 -0.24 -4.70 -1.12
CA ASN A 56 0.03 -4.45 -2.53
C ASN A 56 1.42 -3.84 -2.77
N THR A 57 1.86 -2.96 -1.87
CA THR A 57 3.22 -2.40 -1.91
C THR A 57 4.27 -3.49 -1.64
N ALA A 58 4.02 -4.41 -0.71
CA ALA A 58 4.90 -5.54 -0.43
C ALA A 58 5.02 -6.49 -1.64
N CYS A 59 3.95 -6.73 -2.40
CA CYS A 59 4.01 -7.46 -3.66
C CYS A 59 4.99 -6.81 -4.65
N SER A 60 4.98 -5.47 -4.74
CA SER A 60 5.93 -4.74 -5.59
C SER A 60 7.39 -4.88 -5.15
N LEU A 61 7.63 -5.04 -3.85
CA LEU A 61 8.96 -5.25 -3.27
C LEU A 61 9.45 -6.68 -3.51
N ILE A 62 8.55 -7.67 -3.43
CA ILE A 62 8.83 -9.08 -3.70
C ILE A 62 9.24 -9.29 -5.15
N GLU A 63 8.54 -8.69 -6.12
CA GLU A 63 8.93 -8.73 -7.54
C GLU A 63 10.30 -8.11 -7.81
N ARG A 64 10.75 -7.21 -6.92
CA ARG A 64 12.05 -6.55 -6.98
C ARG A 64 13.09 -7.21 -6.07
N GLU A 65 12.80 -8.42 -5.59
CA GLU A 65 13.67 -9.23 -4.71
C GLU A 65 14.01 -8.57 -3.36
N LYS A 66 13.21 -7.58 -2.93
CA LYS A 66 13.37 -6.85 -1.67
C LYS A 66 12.56 -7.47 -0.54
N TYR A 67 12.82 -8.75 -0.25
CA TYR A 67 12.02 -9.54 0.69
C TYR A 67 12.01 -8.99 2.13
N LYS A 68 13.17 -8.49 2.62
CA LYS A 68 13.28 -7.91 3.96
C LYS A 68 12.43 -6.65 4.11
N ASP A 69 12.42 -5.79 3.09
CA ASP A 69 11.63 -4.57 3.09
C ASP A 69 10.13 -4.89 3.06
N ALA A 70 9.74 -5.91 2.27
CA ALA A 70 8.36 -6.39 2.19
C ALA A 70 7.87 -6.93 3.56
N GLU A 71 8.69 -7.75 4.23
CA GLU A 71 8.39 -8.29 5.55
C GLU A 71 8.23 -7.16 6.59
N GLN A 72 9.18 -6.23 6.65
CA GLN A 72 9.11 -5.10 7.58
C GLN A 72 7.88 -4.23 7.34
N LEU A 73 7.48 -4.04 6.08
CA LEU A 73 6.29 -3.27 5.73
C LEU A 73 5.01 -3.96 6.21
N LEU A 74 4.87 -5.27 5.99
CA LEU A 74 3.73 -6.07 6.43
C LEU A 74 3.62 -6.11 7.97
N LEU A 75 4.74 -6.33 8.66
CA LEU A 75 4.78 -6.32 10.13
C LEU A 75 4.38 -4.95 10.69
N SER A 76 4.84 -3.87 10.06
CA SER A 76 4.50 -2.50 10.47
C SER A 76 3.01 -2.20 10.28
N ALA A 77 2.40 -2.67 9.18
CA ALA A 77 0.98 -2.52 8.94
C ALA A 77 0.13 -3.34 9.95
N GLN A 78 0.54 -4.57 10.26
CA GLN A 78 -0.14 -5.41 11.25
C GLN A 78 -0.14 -4.77 12.65
N ARG A 79 0.98 -4.15 13.06
CA ARG A 79 1.08 -3.41 14.33
C ARG A 79 0.19 -2.17 14.39
N GLN A 80 -0.18 -1.58 13.25
CA GLN A 80 -1.11 -0.44 13.22
C GLN A 80 -2.57 -0.89 13.33
N VAL A 81 -2.91 -2.07 12.83
CA VAL A 81 -4.28 -2.63 12.90
C VAL A 81 -4.62 -3.10 14.32
N CYS A 82 -3.62 -3.54 15.10
CA CYS A 82 -3.79 -3.84 16.51
C CYS A 82 -3.22 -2.71 17.37
N PRO A 83 -4.04 -1.80 17.94
CA PRO A 83 -3.55 -0.98 19.04
C PRO A 83 -3.20 -1.95 20.17
N THR A 84 -1.90 -2.11 20.44
CA THR A 84 -1.47 -2.81 21.66
C THR A 84 -2.15 -2.12 22.84
N PRO A 85 -2.88 -2.86 23.70
CA PRO A 85 -3.40 -2.27 24.92
C PRO A 85 -2.24 -1.62 25.66
N ASN A 86 -2.42 -0.37 26.05
CA ASN A 86 -1.48 0.39 26.87
C ASN A 86 -0.90 -0.52 27.96
N LYS A 87 0.43 -0.75 27.96
CA LYS A 87 1.12 -1.43 29.08
C LYS A 87 0.89 -0.74 30.43
N LEU A 88 0.37 0.49 30.43
CA LEU A 88 -0.03 1.26 31.61
C LEU A 88 -1.31 0.76 32.31
N LEU A 89 -2.11 -0.11 31.69
CA LEU A 89 -3.37 -0.63 32.30
C LEU A 89 -3.24 -2.03 32.90
N MET A 90 -2.06 -2.66 32.89
CA MET A 90 -1.82 -3.99 33.48
C MET A 90 -1.08 -3.94 34.83
N ILE A 91 -0.94 -2.75 35.42
CA ILE A 91 -0.41 -2.54 36.77
C ILE A 91 -1.43 -1.70 37.57
N SER A 92 -2.54 -2.30 37.97
CA SER A 92 -3.45 -1.79 39.00
C SER A 92 -4.03 -2.96 39.76
#